data_AF-A0A8T4MHT2-F1
#
_entry.id   AF-A0A8T4MHT2-F1
#
_cell.length_a   1.000
_cell.length_b   1.000
_cell.length_c   1.000
_cell.angle_alpha   90.00
_cell.angle_beta   90.00
_cell.angle_gamma   90.00
#
_symmetry.space_group_name_H-M   'P 1'
#
loop_
_entity.id
_entity.type
_entity.pdbx_description
1 polymer ?
#
loop_
_entity_poly.entity_id
_entity_poly.type
_entity_poly.pdbx_seq_one_letter_code
_entity_poly.pdbx_strand_id
1 'polypeptide(L)'
;MNKHSAHISNQLFKLKLLPDSKRSNSRLDFVIKLTRLPKSKRSMELAIPFLVLMTLVLTISALVIFNFNSRSVGTKIEDYRLLDDINIRERQVNFYIKDIVESSISGIQKGKDVKTQFIENFNEELKRYKNVETFYVKELEQLPSQVNRDKIKIEDKKISIVFKIEIGREFPDKMTVIYSYEKEFYGFLS
;
A
#
# COMPACT_ATOMS: atom_id res chain seq x y z
N MET A 1 -78.57 -43.41 -38.55
CA MET A 1 -78.89 -42.50 -39.68
C MET A 1 -77.97 -41.29 -39.50
N ASN A 2 -76.93 -41.02 -40.27
CA ASN A 2 -76.76 -41.02 -41.73
C ASN A 2 -75.41 -41.62 -42.17
N LYS A 3 -75.37 -41.99 -43.44
CA LYS A 3 -74.35 -42.74 -44.19
C LYS A 3 -73.11 -41.90 -44.58
N HIS A 4 -72.02 -42.64 -44.84
CA HIS A 4 -70.91 -42.44 -45.81
C HIS A 4 -69.56 -42.68 -45.12
N SER A 5 -68.99 -43.88 -45.11
CA SER A 5 -68.47 -44.70 -46.22
C SER A 5 -67.32 -44.06 -47.00
N ALA A 6 -66.15 -44.65 -46.76
CA ALA A 6 -65.05 -44.94 -47.68
C ALA A 6 -64.38 -43.77 -48.42
N HIS A 7 -63.09 -43.60 -48.16
CA HIS A 7 -62.10 -43.80 -49.22
C HIS A 7 -60.72 -44.07 -48.62
N ILE A 8 -60.47 -45.33 -48.30
CA ILE A 8 -59.12 -45.88 -48.35
C ILE A 8 -58.87 -46.13 -49.84
N SER A 9 -58.03 -45.31 -50.45
CA SER A 9 -57.39 -45.63 -51.73
C SER A 9 -55.88 -45.63 -51.51
N ASN A 10 -55.41 -46.73 -50.94
CA ASN A 10 -54.16 -47.31 -51.40
C ASN A 10 -54.18 -47.30 -52.93
N GLN A 11 -53.13 -46.80 -53.55
CA GLN A 11 -52.48 -47.49 -54.67
C GLN A 11 -51.34 -46.62 -55.20
N LEU A 12 -50.20 -47.27 -55.36
CA LEU A 12 -49.20 -46.99 -56.40
C LEU A 12 -48.49 -45.63 -56.32
N PHE A 13 -47.30 -45.61 -55.74
CA PHE A 13 -46.08 -45.68 -56.56
C PHE A 13 -44.86 -45.97 -55.67
N LYS A 14 -44.44 -47.24 -55.68
CA LYS A 14 -43.05 -47.61 -55.41
C LYS A 14 -42.21 -47.06 -56.57
N LEU A 15 -41.26 -46.15 -56.31
CA LEU A 15 -39.83 -46.40 -56.54
C LEU A 15 -38.96 -45.16 -56.25
N LYS A 16 -37.81 -45.44 -55.64
CA LYS A 16 -36.48 -44.82 -55.84
C LYS A 16 -36.02 -43.66 -54.92
N LEU A 17 -35.23 -44.09 -53.93
CA LEU A 17 -33.94 -43.55 -53.43
C LEU A 17 -33.92 -42.18 -52.72
N LEU A 18 -33.57 -42.20 -51.42
CA LEU A 18 -32.32 -41.63 -50.86
C LEU A 18 -32.28 -41.78 -49.31
N PRO A 19 -31.09 -41.78 -48.66
CA PRO A 19 -30.81 -42.48 -47.40
C PRO A 19 -31.02 -41.65 -46.13
N ASP A 20 -31.10 -42.38 -45.01
CA ASP A 20 -30.97 -42.01 -43.60
C ASP A 20 -30.79 -40.52 -43.24
N SER A 21 -31.89 -39.89 -42.83
CA SER A 21 -31.82 -38.63 -42.09
C SER A 21 -31.47 -38.90 -40.63
N LYS A 22 -30.22 -38.64 -40.27
CA LYS A 22 -29.72 -38.49 -38.90
C LYS A 22 -30.67 -37.59 -38.10
N ARG A 23 -31.40 -38.17 -37.13
CA ARG A 23 -32.17 -37.41 -36.13
C ARG A 23 -31.17 -36.78 -35.14
N SER A 24 -30.62 -35.62 -35.51
CA SER A 24 -29.74 -34.84 -34.65
C SER A 24 -30.52 -34.26 -33.47
N ASN A 25 -30.07 -34.56 -32.25
CA ASN A 25 -30.64 -34.09 -30.98
C ASN A 25 -30.35 -32.59 -30.77
N SER A 26 -31.07 -31.73 -31.49
CA SER A 26 -30.97 -30.27 -31.38
C SER A 26 -31.27 -29.71 -29.98
N ARG A 27 -31.99 -30.46 -29.15
CA ARG A 27 -32.28 -30.07 -27.75
C ARG A 27 -31.09 -30.29 -26.80
N LEU A 28 -30.25 -31.29 -27.03
CA LEU A 28 -29.02 -31.50 -26.24
C LEU A 28 -27.96 -30.44 -26.59
N ASP A 29 -27.86 -30.07 -27.86
CA ASP A 29 -26.95 -29.01 -28.30
C ASP A 29 -27.34 -27.64 -27.71
N PHE A 30 -28.64 -27.34 -27.57
CA PHE A 30 -29.08 -26.07 -26.99
C PHE A 30 -28.73 -25.94 -25.49
N VAL A 31 -28.87 -27.02 -24.72
CA VAL A 31 -28.53 -27.03 -23.28
C VAL A 31 -27.02 -26.94 -23.05
N ILE A 32 -26.22 -27.56 -23.92
CA ILE A 32 -24.74 -27.45 -23.88
C ILE A 32 -24.28 -26.04 -24.29
N LYS A 33 -25.04 -25.33 -25.15
CA LYS A 33 -24.72 -23.96 -25.57
C LYS A 33 -25.06 -22.91 -24.50
N LEU A 34 -26.10 -23.12 -23.68
CA LEU A 34 -26.44 -22.22 -22.57
C LEU A 34 -25.49 -22.35 -21.35
N THR A 35 -24.84 -23.51 -21.17
CA THR A 35 -23.88 -23.74 -20.07
C THR A 35 -22.44 -23.33 -20.42
N ARG A 36 -22.18 -22.97 -21.68
CA ARG A 36 -20.88 -22.42 -22.12
C ARG A 36 -20.97 -20.91 -22.28
N LEU A 37 -20.97 -20.20 -21.16
CA LEU A 37 -20.52 -18.80 -21.17
C LEU A 37 -19.11 -18.75 -21.78
N PRO A 38 -18.83 -17.80 -22.68
CA PRO A 38 -17.52 -17.70 -23.32
C PRO A 38 -16.42 -17.59 -22.25
N LYS A 39 -15.32 -18.34 -22.42
CA LYS A 39 -14.20 -18.42 -21.46
C LYS A 39 -13.66 -17.05 -21.00
N SER A 40 -13.94 -15.96 -21.73
CA SER A 40 -13.57 -14.59 -21.38
C SER A 40 -14.40 -13.95 -20.25
N LYS A 41 -15.56 -14.51 -19.86
CA LYS A 41 -16.40 -13.94 -18.79
C LYS A 41 -16.14 -14.53 -17.40
N ARG A 42 -15.54 -15.73 -17.31
CA ARG A 42 -15.20 -16.39 -16.04
C ARG A 42 -14.10 -15.67 -15.25
N SER A 43 -13.14 -15.05 -15.93
CA SER A 43 -12.11 -14.23 -15.27
C SER A 43 -12.70 -12.93 -14.71
N MET A 44 -13.71 -12.37 -15.38
CA MET A 44 -14.39 -11.15 -14.95
C MET A 44 -15.28 -11.39 -13.72
N GLU A 45 -15.91 -12.56 -13.60
CA GLU A 45 -16.70 -12.97 -12.42
C GLU A 45 -15.88 -13.07 -11.12
N LEU A 46 -14.57 -13.36 -11.21
CA LEU A 46 -13.67 -13.39 -10.04
C LEU A 46 -12.98 -12.04 -9.78
N ALA A 47 -12.79 -11.22 -10.82
CA ALA A 47 -12.16 -9.91 -10.69
C ALA A 47 -13.03 -8.91 -9.92
N ILE A 48 -14.36 -8.95 -10.13
CA ILE A 48 -15.30 -8.04 -9.45
C ILE A 48 -15.29 -8.24 -7.92
N PRO A 49 -15.50 -9.44 -7.36
CA PRO A 49 -15.47 -9.63 -5.91
C PRO A 49 -14.09 -9.36 -5.31
N PHE A 50 -13.02 -9.64 -6.05
CA PHE A 50 -11.66 -9.32 -5.62
C PHE A 50 -11.42 -7.80 -5.53
N LEU A 51 -11.92 -7.03 -6.50
CA LEU A 51 -11.84 -5.58 -6.50
C LEU A 51 -12.67 -4.97 -5.35
N VAL A 52 -13.86 -5.51 -5.07
CA VAL A 52 -14.67 -5.12 -3.92
C VAL A 52 -13.95 -5.43 -2.61
N LEU A 53 -13.31 -6.59 -2.49
CA LEU A 53 -12.54 -6.96 -1.30
C LEU A 53 -11.35 -5.99 -1.09
N MET A 54 -10.60 -5.70 -2.15
CA MET A 54 -9.44 -4.80 -2.07
C MET A 54 -9.84 -3.36 -1.74
N THR A 55 -10.94 -2.88 -2.31
CA THR A 55 -11.47 -1.54 -1.98
C THR A 55 -11.95 -1.48 -0.53
N LEU A 56 -12.57 -2.55 0.00
CA LEU A 56 -12.95 -2.65 1.41
C LEU A 56 -11.72 -2.63 2.34
N VAL A 57 -10.68 -3.39 2.01
CA VAL A 57 -9.42 -3.41 2.79
C VAL A 57 -8.77 -2.03 2.81
N LEU A 58 -8.72 -1.34 1.67
CA LEU A 58 -8.16 0.01 1.57
C LEU A 58 -8.98 1.03 2.37
N THR A 59 -10.31 0.98 2.30
CA THR A 59 -11.18 1.91 3.06
C THR A 59 -11.09 1.67 4.56
N ILE A 60 -11.09 0.41 5.01
CA ILE A 60 -10.91 0.08 6.44
C ILE A 60 -9.55 0.55 6.91
N SER A 61 -8.48 0.27 6.15
CA SER A 61 -7.12 0.69 6.50
C SER A 61 -7.00 2.21 6.58
N ALA A 62 -7.57 2.94 5.62
CA ALA A 62 -7.60 4.40 5.61
C ALA A 62 -8.36 4.95 6.83
N LEU A 63 -9.52 4.36 7.17
CA LEU A 63 -10.32 4.79 8.31
C LEU A 63 -9.63 4.50 9.65
N VAL A 64 -8.92 3.37 9.75
CA VAL A 64 -8.11 3.01 10.92
C VAL A 64 -6.96 4.01 11.09
N ILE A 65 -6.20 4.27 10.04
CA ILE A 65 -5.10 5.26 10.05
C ILE A 65 -5.63 6.64 10.42
N PHE A 66 -6.74 7.07 9.82
CA PHE A 66 -7.37 8.35 10.13
C PHE A 66 -7.78 8.46 11.61
N ASN A 67 -8.38 7.41 12.18
CA ASN A 67 -8.79 7.40 13.59
C ASN A 67 -7.60 7.34 14.57
N PHE A 68 -6.52 6.65 14.23
CA PHE A 68 -5.31 6.67 15.05
C PHE A 68 -4.65 8.05 15.04
N ASN A 69 -4.60 8.71 13.88
CA ASN A 69 -4.03 10.04 13.74
C ASN A 69 -4.89 11.13 14.40
N SER A 70 -6.22 11.00 14.39
CA SER A 70 -7.10 11.98 15.05
C SER A 70 -7.04 11.91 16.58
N ARG A 71 -6.72 10.74 17.15
CA ARG A 71 -6.58 10.57 18.60
C ARG A 71 -5.27 11.08 19.18
N SER A 72 -4.20 11.22 18.39
CA SER A 72 -2.91 11.71 18.89
C SER A 72 -2.83 13.24 18.98
N VAL A 73 -3.82 13.96 18.45
CA VAL A 73 -3.86 15.42 18.41
C VAL A 73 -4.84 15.91 19.48
N GLY A 74 -4.36 15.98 20.72
CA GLY A 74 -5.14 16.39 21.90
C GLY A 74 -5.51 17.88 21.95
N THR A 75 -5.41 18.64 20.86
CA THR A 75 -5.77 20.05 20.81
C THR A 75 -6.54 20.33 19.52
N LYS A 76 -7.65 21.07 19.62
CA LYS A 76 -8.51 21.45 18.49
C LYS A 76 -7.69 22.13 17.40
N ILE A 77 -7.24 21.37 16.40
CA ILE A 77 -6.77 21.92 15.13
C ILE A 77 -8.03 22.06 14.26
N GLU A 78 -8.52 23.29 14.12
CA GLU A 78 -9.73 23.61 13.33
C GLU A 78 -9.55 23.41 11.82
N ASP A 79 -8.33 23.14 11.35
CA ASP A 79 -8.04 22.90 9.93
C ASP A 79 -7.23 21.60 9.73
N TYR A 80 -7.92 20.53 9.33
CA TYR A 80 -7.33 19.21 9.07
C TYR A 80 -6.18 19.24 8.07
N ARG A 81 -6.12 20.24 7.19
CA ARG A 81 -5.02 20.42 6.23
C ARG A 81 -3.68 20.71 6.90
N LEU A 82 -3.70 21.40 8.05
CA LEU A 82 -2.49 21.67 8.83
C LEU A 82 -1.93 20.39 9.42
N LEU A 83 -2.80 19.50 9.90
CA LEU A 83 -2.41 18.21 10.45
C LEU A 83 -1.80 17.29 9.38
N ASP A 84 -2.43 17.21 8.20
CA ASP A 84 -1.90 16.41 7.09
C ASP A 84 -0.53 16.87 6.65
N ASP A 85 -0.32 18.18 6.56
CA ASP A 85 0.98 18.75 6.18
C ASP A 85 2.07 18.47 7.23
N ILE A 86 1.77 18.66 8.52
CA ILE A 86 2.69 18.30 9.62
C ILE A 86 3.03 16.81 9.55
N ASN A 87 2.03 15.94 9.33
CA ASN A 87 2.25 14.50 9.21
C ASN A 87 3.06 14.11 7.97
N ILE A 88 2.91 14.80 6.85
CA ILE A 88 3.74 14.60 5.65
C ILE A 88 5.18 15.02 5.95
N ARG A 89 5.36 16.17 6.59
CA ARG A 89 6.67 16.67 6.98
C ARG A 89 7.34 15.75 7.99
N GLU A 90 6.62 15.30 9.00
CA GLU A 90 7.10 14.33 9.99
C GLU A 90 7.58 13.04 9.33
N ARG A 91 6.80 12.49 8.40
CA ARG A 91 7.20 11.31 7.63
C ARG A 91 8.46 11.54 6.82
N GLN A 92 8.59 12.71 6.19
CA GLN A 92 9.77 13.08 5.42
C GLN A 92 11.01 13.20 6.31
N VAL A 93 10.92 13.91 7.44
CA VAL A 93 12.02 14.04 8.41
C VAL A 93 12.42 12.66 8.96
N ASN A 94 11.44 11.87 9.39
CA ASN A 94 11.65 10.51 9.90
C ASN A 94 12.34 9.61 8.87
N PHE A 95 11.98 9.72 7.59
CA PHE A 95 12.60 8.96 6.52
C PHE A 95 14.10 9.27 6.40
N TYR A 96 14.47 10.55 6.35
CA TYR A 96 15.87 10.95 6.26
C TYR A 96 16.68 10.59 7.49
N ILE A 97 16.13 10.79 8.70
CA ILE A 97 16.83 10.40 9.93
C ILE A 97 17.07 8.90 9.95
N LYS A 98 16.07 8.11 9.57
CA LYS A 98 16.21 6.66 9.50
C LYS A 98 17.32 6.27 8.52
N ASP A 99 17.32 6.83 7.32
CA ASP A 99 18.32 6.56 6.30
C ASP A 99 19.75 6.92 6.76
N ILE A 100 19.91 8.08 7.44
CA ILE A 100 21.18 8.48 8.04
C ILE A 100 21.60 7.48 9.11
N VAL A 101 20.73 7.10 10.04
CA VAL A 101 21.05 6.15 11.11
C VAL A 101 21.44 4.79 10.55
N GLU A 102 20.71 4.26 9.57
CA GLU A 102 21.02 2.98 8.93
C GLU A 102 22.36 3.04 8.17
N SER A 103 22.60 4.12 7.42
CA SER A 103 23.85 4.33 6.69
C SER A 103 25.06 4.49 7.63
N SER A 104 24.88 5.15 8.77
CA SER A 104 25.94 5.39 9.77
C SER A 104 26.49 4.10 10.38
N ILE A 105 25.72 3.02 10.33
CA ILE A 105 26.08 1.72 10.90
C ILE A 105 26.93 0.91 9.92
N SER A 106 26.85 1.23 8.63
CA SER A 106 27.63 0.56 7.59
C SER A 106 29.12 0.81 7.80
N GLY A 107 29.91 -0.26 7.92
CA GLY A 107 31.37 -0.17 8.06
C GLY A 107 31.90 -0.05 9.50
N ILE A 108 31.03 -0.11 10.51
CA ILE A 108 31.46 -0.18 11.92
C ILE A 108 32.24 -1.49 12.15
N GLN A 109 33.47 -1.36 12.68
CA GLN A 109 34.34 -2.51 12.95
C GLN A 109 34.10 -3.04 14.36
N LYS A 110 33.79 -4.35 14.47
CA LYS A 110 33.67 -5.04 15.76
C LYS A 110 35.01 -4.97 16.51
N GLY A 111 35.01 -4.42 17.73
CA GLY A 111 36.19 -4.34 18.60
C GLY A 111 36.81 -2.96 18.78
N LYS A 112 36.36 -1.93 18.04
CA LYS A 112 36.68 -0.51 18.30
C LYS A 112 35.55 0.16 19.08
N ASP A 113 35.74 1.43 19.44
CA ASP A 113 34.71 2.25 20.08
C ASP A 113 33.53 2.50 19.12
N VAL A 114 32.58 1.56 19.12
CA VAL A 114 31.41 1.53 18.23
C VAL A 114 30.61 2.82 18.31
N LYS A 115 30.47 3.41 19.50
CA LYS A 115 29.70 4.65 19.68
C LYS A 115 30.39 5.82 19.00
N THR A 116 31.71 5.96 19.12
CA THR A 116 32.43 7.02 18.43
C THR A 116 32.40 6.85 16.92
N GLN A 117 32.62 5.64 16.42
CA GLN A 117 32.53 5.37 14.98
C GLN A 117 31.14 5.70 14.42
N PHE A 118 30.08 5.34 15.15
CA PHE A 118 28.72 5.70 14.77
C PHE A 118 28.53 7.22 14.71
N ILE A 119 29.01 7.97 15.71
CA ILE A 119 28.88 9.44 15.72
C ILE A 119 29.65 10.08 14.56
N GLU A 120 30.86 9.60 14.27
CA GLU A 120 31.67 10.08 13.14
C GLU A 120 30.96 9.82 11.81
N ASN A 121 30.55 8.58 11.57
CA ASN A 121 29.80 8.19 10.37
C ASN A 121 28.48 8.98 10.25
N PHE A 122 27.76 9.16 11.36
CA PHE A 122 26.51 9.93 11.39
C PHE A 122 26.72 11.38 10.96
N ASN A 123 27.76 12.03 11.49
CA ASN A 123 28.09 13.39 11.10
C ASN A 123 28.54 13.50 9.64
N GLU A 124 29.20 12.48 9.09
CA GLU A 124 29.56 12.43 7.68
C GLU A 124 28.34 12.22 6.77
N GLU A 125 27.48 11.27 7.09
CA GLU A 125 26.25 11.01 6.32
C GLU A 125 25.30 12.22 6.40
N LEU A 126 25.16 12.84 7.56
CA LEU A 126 24.33 14.04 7.74
C LEU A 126 24.78 15.19 6.81
N LYS A 127 26.09 15.36 6.57
CA LYS A 127 26.59 16.41 5.65
C LYS A 127 26.11 16.22 4.21
N ARG A 128 25.77 15.00 3.78
CA ARG A 128 25.24 14.74 2.43
C ARG A 128 23.86 15.35 2.22
N TYR A 129 23.16 15.65 3.31
CA TYR A 129 21.84 16.26 3.31
C TYR A 129 21.89 17.80 3.38
N LYS A 130 23.07 18.40 3.24
CA LYS A 130 23.30 19.83 3.28
C LYS A 130 23.68 20.37 1.89
N ASN A 131 23.07 21.49 1.49
CA ASN A 131 23.41 22.26 0.30
C ASN A 131 24.04 23.59 0.71
N VAL A 132 25.34 23.78 0.41
CA VAL A 132 26.18 24.94 0.77
C VAL A 132 26.13 25.27 2.28
N GLU A 133 25.04 25.88 2.75
CA GLU A 133 24.82 26.27 4.15
C GLU A 133 23.53 25.71 4.78
N THR A 134 22.56 25.24 3.99
CA THR A 134 21.23 24.83 4.49
C THR A 134 20.93 23.36 4.21
N PHE A 135 20.20 22.70 5.11
CA PHE A 135 19.78 21.32 4.87
C PHE A 135 18.60 21.26 3.88
N TYR A 136 18.54 20.20 3.06
CA TYR A 136 17.35 19.94 2.23
C TYR A 136 16.07 19.85 3.08
N VAL A 137 16.24 19.40 4.33
CA VAL A 137 15.21 19.39 5.37
C VAL A 137 15.78 20.13 6.58
N LYS A 138 15.29 21.36 6.81
CA LYS A 138 15.77 22.28 7.85
C LYS A 138 15.79 21.64 9.25
N GLU A 139 14.85 20.76 9.54
CA GLU A 139 14.70 20.07 10.83
C GLU A 139 15.91 19.16 11.15
N LEU A 140 16.69 18.74 10.14
CA LEU A 140 17.92 17.97 10.34
C LEU A 140 19.02 18.77 11.05
N GLU A 141 18.96 20.11 11.04
CA GLU A 141 19.87 20.99 11.78
C GLU A 141 19.84 20.75 13.29
N GLN A 142 18.76 20.16 13.80
CA GLN A 142 18.57 19.87 15.22
C GLN A 142 19.28 18.59 15.67
N LEU A 143 19.73 17.75 14.74
CA LEU A 143 20.29 16.44 15.06
C LEU A 143 21.70 16.50 15.68
N PRO A 144 22.66 17.30 15.17
CA PRO A 144 24.03 17.34 15.69
C PRO A 144 24.12 17.60 17.20
N SER A 145 23.26 18.48 17.73
CA SER A 145 23.25 18.83 19.15
C SER A 145 22.70 17.72 20.05
N GLN A 146 22.05 16.72 19.45
CA GLN A 146 21.40 15.61 20.15
C GLN A 146 22.18 14.30 20.07
N VAL A 147 23.17 14.20 19.19
CA VAL A 147 24.00 12.99 19.02
C VAL A 147 25.18 13.02 19.98
N ASN A 148 25.04 12.32 21.11
CA ASN A 148 26.09 12.15 22.11
C ASN A 148 26.24 10.68 22.51
N ARG A 149 27.43 10.29 23.01
CA ARG A 149 27.73 8.92 23.45
C ARG A 149 26.73 8.36 24.46
N ASP A 150 26.23 9.19 25.36
CA ASP A 150 25.31 8.77 26.43
C ASP A 150 23.89 8.51 25.94
N LYS A 151 23.51 9.12 24.82
CA LYS A 151 22.18 8.95 24.20
C LYS A 151 22.11 7.76 23.25
N ILE A 152 23.26 7.20 22.88
CA ILE A 152 23.37 6.02 22.01
C ILE A 152 23.32 4.76 22.87
N LYS A 153 22.32 3.92 22.64
CA LYS A 153 22.17 2.60 23.25
C LYS A 153 22.63 1.53 22.27
N ILE A 154 23.33 0.52 22.78
CA ILE A 154 23.77 -0.64 22.01
C ILE A 154 23.30 -1.88 22.76
N GLU A 155 22.36 -2.61 22.17
CA GLU A 155 21.75 -3.82 22.73
C GLU A 155 21.66 -4.87 21.62
N ASP A 156 22.13 -6.10 21.82
CA ASP A 156 21.95 -7.22 20.89
C ASP A 156 22.21 -6.92 19.40
N LYS A 157 23.33 -6.24 19.11
CA LYS A 157 23.72 -5.77 17.76
C LYS A 157 22.83 -4.68 17.15
N LYS A 158 21.91 -4.11 17.92
CA LYS A 158 21.09 -2.95 17.56
C LYS A 158 21.74 -1.70 18.16
N ILE A 159 21.96 -0.68 17.34
CA ILE A 159 22.27 0.67 17.81
C ILE A 159 20.97 1.45 17.77
N SER A 160 20.59 2.08 18.87
CA SER A 160 19.44 2.98 18.92
C SER A 160 19.77 4.34 19.51
N ILE A 161 19.06 5.34 19.00
CA ILE A 161 19.17 6.73 19.43
C ILE A 161 17.78 7.36 19.41
N VAL A 162 17.51 8.18 20.41
CA VAL A 162 16.24 8.89 20.53
C VAL A 162 16.46 10.35 20.15
N PHE A 163 15.66 10.84 19.20
CA PHE A 163 15.68 12.23 18.77
C PHE A 163 14.40 12.94 19.19
N LYS A 164 14.56 14.17 19.67
CA LYS A 164 13.47 15.13 19.88
C LYS A 164 13.49 16.10 18.71
N ILE A 165 12.42 16.12 17.94
CA ILE A 165 12.37 16.86 16.68
C ILE A 165 11.23 17.86 16.76
N GLU A 166 11.54 19.10 16.43
CA GLU A 166 10.55 20.17 16.35
C GLU A 166 10.31 20.55 14.90
N ILE A 167 9.07 20.44 14.44
CA ILE A 167 8.63 20.86 13.12
C ILE A 167 7.90 22.19 13.29
N GLY A 168 8.57 23.27 12.88
CA GLY A 168 8.01 24.61 12.88
C GLY A 168 7.52 25.00 11.49
N ARG A 169 6.27 25.45 11.37
CA ARG A 169 5.75 26.05 10.14
C ARG A 169 5.17 27.42 10.39
N GLU A 170 5.67 28.39 9.62
CA GLU A 170 5.13 29.74 9.56
C GLU A 170 4.01 29.78 8.53
N PHE A 171 2.80 30.13 8.99
CA PHE A 171 1.68 30.38 8.10
C PHE A 171 1.57 31.88 7.81
N PRO A 172 1.42 32.29 6.55
CA PRO A 172 1.53 33.69 6.13
C PRO A 172 0.68 34.68 6.93
N ASP A 173 -0.46 34.23 7.48
CA ASP A 173 -1.42 35.15 8.06
C ASP A 173 -1.63 35.08 9.58
N LYS A 174 -1.40 33.97 10.33
CA LYS A 174 -1.91 33.93 11.74
C LYS A 174 -1.18 33.12 12.80
N MET A 175 -0.21 32.25 12.51
CA MET A 175 0.43 31.47 13.58
C MET A 175 1.69 30.74 13.11
N THR A 176 2.69 30.64 13.99
CA THR A 176 3.73 29.61 13.87
C THR A 176 3.24 28.38 14.62
N VAL A 177 3.02 27.28 13.90
CA VAL A 177 2.71 25.99 14.53
C VAL A 177 4.03 25.26 14.77
N ILE A 178 4.29 24.92 16.02
CA ILE A 178 5.44 24.12 16.43
C ILE A 178 4.90 22.78 16.92
N TYR A 179 5.26 21.72 16.21
CA TYR A 179 4.96 20.35 16.59
C TYR A 179 6.25 19.66 17.03
N SER A 180 6.33 19.28 18.29
CA SER A 180 7.48 18.58 18.86
C SER A 180 7.13 17.13 19.14
N TYR A 181 7.97 16.20 18.69
CA TYR A 181 7.81 14.77 18.94
C TYR A 181 9.15 14.12 19.29
N GLU A 182 9.07 12.98 19.96
CA GLU A 182 10.22 12.17 20.34
C GLU A 182 10.09 10.78 19.71
N LYS A 183 11.16 10.32 19.05
CA LYS A 183 11.14 9.03 18.36
C LYS A 183 12.48 8.32 18.46
N GLU A 184 12.41 7.02 18.70
CA GLU A 184 13.57 6.13 18.67
C GLU A 184 13.83 5.67 17.22
N PHE A 185 15.08 5.83 16.80
CA PHE A 185 15.61 5.32 15.54
C PHE A 185 16.65 4.27 15.84
N TYR A 186 16.71 3.25 14.98
CA TYR A 186 17.64 2.16 15.18
C TYR A 186 18.15 1.63 13.85
N GLY A 187 19.29 0.98 13.91
CA GLY A 187 19.73 0.07 12.87
C GLY A 187 20.54 -1.09 13.43
N PHE A 188 20.87 -2.03 12.56
CA PHE A 188 21.46 -3.31 12.95
C PHE A 188 22.90 -3.40 12.46
N LEU A 189 23.80 -3.76 13.38
CA LEU A 189 25.19 -4.09 13.08
C LEU A 189 25.23 -5.45 12.37
N SER A 190 25.87 -5.48 11.20
CA SER A 190 26.19 -6.71 10.47
C SER A 190 27.32 -7.51 11.14
#